data_AF-A0AAJ5CB20-F1
#
_entry.id   AF-A0AAJ5CB20-F1
#
_cell.length_a   1.000
_cell.length_b   1.000
_cell.length_c   1.000
_cell.angle_alpha   90.00
_cell.angle_beta   90.00
_cell.angle_gamma   90.00
#
_symmetry.space_group_name_H-M   'P 1'
#
loop_
_entity.id
_entity.type
_entity.pdbx_description
1 polymer ?
#
loop_
_entity_poly.entity_id
_entity_poly.type
_entity_poly.pdbx_seq_one_letter_code
_entity_poly.pdbx_strand_id
1 'polypeptide(L)'
;MPIHLRAPSHDPNGPDGQGWNRLSLGSLAGDECALRPLDYGALLEVHGGTHRASYGGYGPCTAQGNCETCPVFQAGPRALTAPGHRVLVRVDPGGHPHLMARPDDGWSSASLPCMWQDLARLNGWAIGSRHRDQYGDGFWLTKVQGA
;
A
#
# COMPACT_ATOMS: atom_id res chain seq x y z
N MET A 1 -1.08 -2.89 -18.15
CA MET A 1 -1.00 -2.16 -16.86
C MET A 1 0.48 -2.11 -16.47
N PRO A 2 1.10 -0.93 -16.32
CA PRO A 2 2.50 -0.89 -15.90
C PRO A 2 2.58 -1.30 -14.43
N ILE A 3 3.13 -2.48 -14.19
CA ILE A 3 3.43 -2.95 -12.83
C ILE A 3 4.86 -2.52 -12.43
N HIS A 4 5.68 -2.26 -13.44
CA HIS A 4 7.03 -1.74 -13.28
C HIS A 4 7.00 -0.21 -13.32
N LEU A 5 7.47 0.43 -12.24
CA LEU A 5 7.53 1.87 -12.10
C LEU A 5 9.01 2.29 -12.13
N ARG A 6 9.44 2.91 -13.21
CA ARG A 6 10.84 3.34 -13.35
C ARG A 6 11.16 4.47 -12.38
N ALA A 7 12.35 4.41 -11.79
CA ALA A 7 12.91 5.53 -11.05
C ALA A 7 12.96 6.76 -11.97
N PRO A 8 12.55 7.95 -11.47
CA PRO A 8 12.69 9.18 -12.22
C PRO A 8 14.15 9.39 -12.63
N SER A 9 14.40 9.56 -13.92
CA SER A 9 15.74 9.92 -14.41
C SER A 9 16.09 11.32 -13.94
N HIS A 10 17.33 11.51 -13.51
CA HIS A 10 17.86 12.85 -13.24
C HIS A 10 17.85 13.67 -14.55
N ASP A 11 17.19 14.83 -14.53
CA ASP A 11 17.23 15.78 -15.64
C ASP A 11 17.89 17.07 -15.13
N PRO A 12 19.15 17.37 -15.47
CA PRO A 12 19.86 18.53 -14.96
C PRO A 12 19.15 19.87 -15.23
N ASN A 13 18.16 19.93 -16.13
CA ASN A 13 17.36 21.12 -16.39
C ASN A 13 16.06 21.18 -15.57
N GLY A 14 15.64 20.10 -14.90
CA GLY A 14 14.38 20.06 -14.15
C GLY A 14 13.12 20.15 -15.04
N PRO A 15 11.92 19.91 -14.49
CA PRO A 15 10.67 19.94 -15.27
C PRO A 15 10.30 21.34 -15.79
N ASP A 16 10.89 22.40 -15.22
CA ASP A 16 10.70 23.80 -15.63
C ASP A 16 11.87 24.35 -16.49
N GLY A 17 12.89 23.54 -16.78
CA GLY A 17 14.08 23.97 -17.54
C GLY A 17 15.05 24.87 -16.76
N GLN A 18 14.81 25.14 -15.47
CA GLN A 18 15.59 26.07 -14.65
C GLN A 18 16.57 25.39 -13.69
N GLY A 19 16.84 24.10 -13.89
CA GLY A 19 17.84 23.35 -13.13
C GLY A 19 17.35 22.83 -11.78
N TRP A 20 16.08 23.02 -11.44
CA TRP A 20 15.50 22.48 -10.20
C TRP A 20 15.12 21.02 -10.39
N ASN A 21 16.04 20.11 -10.03
CA ASN A 21 15.69 18.71 -9.88
C ASN A 21 14.97 18.46 -8.56
N ARG A 22 13.71 18.04 -8.64
CA ARG A 22 13.06 17.37 -7.51
C ARG A 22 13.62 15.95 -7.42
N LEU A 23 14.73 15.79 -6.69
CA LEU A 23 15.18 14.47 -6.26
C LEU A 23 14.13 13.91 -5.32
N SER A 24 13.35 12.94 -5.79
CA SER A 24 12.57 12.10 -4.87
C SER A 24 13.58 11.22 -4.14
N LEU A 25 13.69 11.36 -2.81
CA LEU A 25 14.61 10.54 -2.00
C LEU A 25 14.41 9.02 -2.24
N GLY A 26 13.21 8.61 -2.67
CA GLY A 26 12.92 7.24 -3.08
C GLY A 26 13.69 6.76 -4.32
N SER A 27 14.07 7.66 -5.25
CA SER A 27 14.77 7.30 -6.51
C SER A 27 16.11 6.60 -6.32
N LEU A 28 16.71 6.75 -5.14
CA LEU A 28 17.93 6.05 -4.73
C LEU A 28 17.71 4.55 -4.53
N ALA A 29 16.48 4.10 -4.28
CA ALA A 29 16.12 2.70 -4.11
C ALA A 29 15.91 1.95 -5.43
N GLY A 30 15.98 2.66 -6.57
CA GLY A 30 15.80 2.09 -7.91
C GLY A 30 14.32 1.99 -8.32
N ASP A 31 14.07 1.16 -9.32
CA ASP A 31 12.72 0.95 -9.85
C ASP A 31 11.79 0.30 -8.82
N GLU A 32 10.51 0.65 -8.87
CA GLU A 32 9.48 0.20 -7.94
C GLU A 32 8.51 -0.80 -8.59
N CYS A 33 7.80 -1.55 -7.75
CA CYS A 33 6.76 -2.47 -8.17
C CYS A 33 5.39 -1.99 -7.69
N ALA A 34 4.49 -1.67 -8.62
CA ALA A 34 3.14 -1.22 -8.32
C ALA A 34 2.34 -2.23 -7.48
N LEU A 35 2.73 -3.51 -7.40
CA LEU A 35 2.06 -4.50 -6.54
C LEU A 35 2.58 -4.55 -5.11
N ARG A 36 3.55 -3.70 -4.76
CA ARG A 36 4.17 -3.66 -3.44
C ARG A 36 3.86 -2.32 -2.75
N PRO A 37 2.60 -2.01 -2.42
CA PRO A 37 2.33 -0.75 -1.73
C PRO A 37 3.10 -0.69 -0.41
N LEU A 38 3.53 0.51 -0.02
CA LEU A 38 4.17 0.81 1.27
C LEU A 38 3.35 1.77 2.13
N ASP A 39 2.26 2.30 1.59
CA ASP A 39 1.35 3.19 2.28
C ASP A 39 -0.10 3.00 1.80
N TYR A 40 -1.00 3.73 2.45
CA TYR A 40 -2.43 3.69 2.14
C TYR A 40 -2.79 4.22 0.75
N GLY A 41 -2.10 5.25 0.27
CA GLY A 41 -2.36 5.82 -1.06
C GLY A 41 -2.04 4.83 -2.16
N ALA A 42 -0.84 4.24 -2.09
CA ALA A 42 -0.43 3.16 -2.99
C ALA A 42 -1.37 1.95 -2.88
N LEU A 43 -1.81 1.58 -1.67
CA LEU A 43 -2.75 0.48 -1.48
C LEU A 43 -4.08 0.71 -2.22
N LEU A 44 -4.62 1.94 -2.18
CA LEU A 44 -5.83 2.30 -2.93
C LEU A 44 -5.63 2.22 -4.44
N GLU A 45 -4.49 2.69 -4.94
CA GLU A 45 -4.14 2.61 -6.36
C GLU A 45 -4.05 1.16 -6.84
N VAL A 46 -3.47 0.26 -6.04
CA VAL A 46 -3.45 -1.18 -6.35
C VAL A 46 -4.86 -1.76 -6.38
N HIS A 47 -5.67 -1.45 -5.38
CA HIS A 47 -7.03 -1.99 -5.27
C HIS A 47 -7.95 -1.50 -6.40
N GLY A 48 -7.80 -0.24 -6.83
CA GLY A 48 -8.51 0.32 -7.99
C GLY A 48 -7.91 -0.09 -9.36
N GLY A 49 -6.84 -0.90 -9.35
CA GLY A 49 -6.07 -1.32 -10.50
C GLY A 49 -4.86 -0.42 -10.75
N THR A 50 -3.69 -1.03 -10.99
CA THR A 50 -2.37 -0.37 -11.10
C THR A 50 -2.20 0.62 -12.27
N HIS A 51 -3.26 0.95 -13.01
CA HIS A 51 -3.21 1.91 -14.12
C HIS A 51 -2.93 3.35 -13.69
N ARG A 52 -3.19 3.69 -12.42
CA ARG A 52 -2.89 5.01 -11.82
C ARG A 52 -1.60 5.02 -11.00
N ALA A 53 -0.91 3.89 -10.92
CA ALA A 53 0.28 3.74 -10.09
C ALA A 53 1.39 4.71 -10.54
N SER A 54 1.95 5.45 -9.58
CA SER A 54 3.05 6.39 -9.82
C SER A 54 4.21 6.17 -8.84
N TYR A 55 5.43 6.52 -9.27
CA TYR A 55 6.64 6.29 -8.47
C TYR A 55 6.60 7.01 -7.11
N GLY A 56 6.99 6.32 -6.03
CA GLY A 56 7.26 6.89 -4.70
C GLY A 56 6.48 6.28 -3.54
N GLY A 57 5.44 5.48 -3.80
CA GLY A 57 4.59 4.84 -2.77
C GLY A 57 4.77 3.32 -2.66
N TYR A 58 5.75 2.77 -3.39
CA TYR A 58 5.86 1.35 -3.64
C TYR A 58 7.23 0.80 -3.27
N GLY A 59 7.27 -0.49 -2.94
CA GLY A 59 8.49 -1.22 -2.64
C GLY A 59 9.31 -1.48 -3.89
N PRO A 60 10.61 -1.80 -3.73
CA PRO A 60 11.52 -1.99 -4.84
C PRO A 60 11.07 -3.13 -5.74
N CYS A 61 11.40 -3.04 -7.02
CA CYS A 61 11.11 -4.11 -7.94
C CYS A 61 11.98 -5.33 -7.63
N THR A 62 11.35 -6.46 -7.32
CA THR A 62 12.06 -7.74 -7.27
C THR A 62 12.12 -8.32 -8.68
N ALA A 63 13.22 -8.99 -9.04
CA ALA A 63 13.41 -9.61 -10.35
C ALA A 63 13.51 -8.62 -11.55
N GLN A 64 14.25 -7.52 -11.38
CA GLN A 64 14.70 -6.64 -12.50
C GLN A 64 13.56 -6.11 -13.39
N GLY A 65 12.41 -5.76 -12.80
CA GLY A 65 11.27 -5.26 -13.56
C GLY A 65 10.29 -6.34 -14.04
N ASN A 66 10.62 -7.63 -13.89
CA ASN A 66 9.73 -8.73 -14.27
C ASN A 66 8.68 -9.00 -13.19
N CYS A 67 7.55 -8.30 -13.33
CA CYS A 67 6.46 -8.36 -12.39
C CYS A 67 5.72 -9.71 -12.40
N GLU A 68 5.79 -10.50 -13.48
CA GLU A 68 5.21 -11.86 -13.54
C GLU A 68 5.94 -12.83 -12.61
N THR A 69 7.20 -12.54 -12.30
CA THR A 69 8.03 -13.30 -11.36
C THR A 69 8.09 -12.70 -9.96
N CYS A 70 7.35 -11.62 -9.71
CA CYS A 70 7.31 -11.00 -8.39
C CYS A 70 6.63 -11.96 -7.39
N PRO A 71 7.28 -12.30 -6.25
CA PRO A 71 6.67 -13.18 -5.25
C PRO A 71 5.31 -12.68 -4.76
N VAL A 72 5.10 -11.35 -4.74
CA VAL A 72 3.82 -10.76 -4.35
C VAL A 72 2.74 -10.99 -5.41
N PHE A 73 3.09 -10.96 -6.69
CA PHE A 73 2.15 -11.27 -7.78
C PHE A 73 1.82 -12.77 -7.85
N GLN A 74 2.82 -13.63 -7.63
CA GLN A 74 2.66 -15.09 -7.69
C GLN A 74 1.97 -15.65 -6.44
N ALA A 75 2.01 -14.94 -5.33
CA ALA A 75 1.39 -15.39 -4.11
C ALA A 75 -0.15 -15.33 -4.22
N GLY A 76 -0.81 -16.40 -3.82
CA GLY A 76 -2.26 -16.51 -3.87
C GLY A 76 -2.99 -15.45 -3.03
N PRO A 77 -4.31 -15.35 -3.19
CA PRO A 77 -5.14 -14.41 -2.43
C PRO A 77 -5.00 -14.67 -0.94
N ARG A 78 -5.00 -13.59 -0.15
CA ARG A 78 -4.97 -13.69 1.31
C ARG A 78 -6.40 -13.69 1.85
N ALA A 79 -6.74 -14.71 2.62
CA ALA A 79 -7.96 -14.75 3.39
C ALA A 79 -7.77 -14.02 4.72
N LEU A 80 -8.74 -13.21 5.11
CA LEU A 80 -8.85 -12.63 6.45
C LEU A 80 -10.13 -13.12 7.11
N THR A 81 -9.99 -13.90 8.17
CA THR A 81 -11.10 -14.36 9.00
C THR A 81 -11.26 -13.40 10.17
N ALA A 82 -12.32 -12.60 10.13
CA ALA A 82 -12.68 -11.71 11.24
C ALA A 82 -14.17 -11.88 11.58
N PRO A 83 -14.53 -11.80 12.87
CA PRO A 83 -15.90 -12.05 13.33
C PRO A 83 -16.90 -11.00 12.83
N GLY A 84 -16.49 -9.74 12.68
CA GLY A 84 -17.34 -8.65 12.20
C GLY A 84 -17.45 -8.54 10.67
N HIS A 85 -18.29 -7.61 10.22
CA HIS A 85 -18.36 -7.17 8.82
C HIS A 85 -17.38 -6.05 8.49
N ARG A 86 -16.73 -5.48 9.50
CA ARG A 86 -15.69 -4.48 9.36
C ARG A 86 -14.54 -4.73 10.32
N VAL A 87 -13.33 -4.39 9.90
CA VAL A 87 -12.11 -4.44 10.73
C VAL A 87 -11.38 -3.13 10.53
N LEU A 88 -10.92 -2.49 11.62
CA LEU A 88 -10.09 -1.29 11.51
C LEU A 88 -8.64 -1.71 11.30
N VAL A 89 -8.01 -1.15 10.27
CA VAL A 89 -6.55 -1.16 10.12
C VAL A 89 -6.04 0.17 10.68
N ARG A 90 -5.18 0.15 11.68
CA ARG A 90 -4.47 1.34 12.16
C ARG A 90 -3.06 1.36 11.61
N VAL A 91 -2.56 2.55 11.34
CA VAL A 91 -1.18 2.77 10.90
C VAL A 91 -0.40 3.36 12.07
N ASP A 92 0.67 2.68 12.49
CA ASP A 92 1.54 3.17 13.55
C ASP A 92 2.31 4.43 13.09
N PRO A 93 3.00 5.15 14.01
CA PRO A 93 3.81 6.30 13.63
C PRO A 93 4.97 5.98 12.66
N GLY A 94 5.37 4.71 12.54
CA GLY A 94 6.36 4.22 11.59
C GLY A 94 5.79 3.85 10.21
N GLY A 95 4.48 3.98 10.01
CA GLY A 95 3.82 3.64 8.74
C GLY A 95 3.44 2.16 8.61
N HIS A 96 3.51 1.37 9.67
CA HIS A 96 3.17 -0.06 9.63
C HIS A 96 1.69 -0.29 9.96
N PRO A 97 0.97 -1.11 9.18
CA PRO A 97 -0.43 -1.38 9.42
C PRO A 97 -0.65 -2.50 10.45
N HIS A 98 -1.69 -2.32 11.27
CA HIS A 98 -2.12 -3.25 12.31
C HIS A 98 -3.63 -3.50 12.20
N LEU A 99 -4.03 -4.77 12.17
CA LEU A 99 -5.44 -5.17 12.28
C LEU A 99 -5.87 -5.09 13.74
N MET A 100 -6.90 -4.30 14.03
CA MET A 100 -7.38 -4.07 15.40
C MET A 100 -8.55 -4.99 15.75
N ALA A 101 -8.44 -5.72 16.87
CA ALA A 101 -9.54 -6.53 17.39
C ALA A 101 -10.67 -5.67 17.98
N ARG A 102 -10.31 -4.64 18.77
CA ARG A 102 -11.24 -3.70 19.42
C ARG A 102 -10.77 -2.27 19.12
N PRO A 103 -11.30 -1.62 18.07
CA PRO A 103 -10.82 -0.32 17.64
C PRO A 103 -11.01 0.79 18.69
N ASP A 104 -12.05 0.65 19.53
CA ASP A 104 -12.43 1.63 20.56
C ASP A 104 -11.43 1.68 21.73
N ASP A 105 -10.68 0.61 21.97
CA ASP A 105 -9.65 0.55 23.02
C ASP A 105 -8.30 1.12 22.52
N GLY A 106 -8.24 1.60 21.27
CA GLY A 106 -7.03 2.14 20.67
C GLY A 106 -5.88 1.12 20.63
N TRP A 107 -4.64 1.60 20.87
CA TRP A 107 -3.44 0.75 20.90
C TRP A 107 -3.35 -0.19 22.11
N SER A 108 -4.27 -0.08 23.08
CA SER A 108 -4.35 -1.04 24.19
C SER A 108 -5.08 -2.33 23.82
N SER A 109 -5.81 -2.35 22.70
CA SER A 109 -6.41 -3.55 22.14
C SER A 109 -5.34 -4.52 21.64
N ALA A 110 -5.66 -5.82 21.69
CA ALA A 110 -4.98 -6.80 20.84
C ALA A 110 -4.98 -6.33 19.38
N SER A 111 -3.79 -6.35 18.77
CA SER A 111 -3.59 -6.01 17.37
C SER A 111 -2.70 -7.04 16.71
N LEU A 112 -2.89 -7.24 15.40
CA LEU A 112 -2.05 -8.11 14.59
C LEU A 112 -1.31 -7.25 13.56
N PRO A 113 0.03 -7.16 13.63
CA PRO A 113 0.83 -6.51 12.60
C PRO A 113 0.60 -7.20 11.25
N CYS A 114 0.51 -6.42 10.18
CA CYS A 114 0.41 -6.95 8.83
C CYS A 114 1.27 -6.14 7.86
N MET A 115 1.47 -6.68 6.65
CA MET A 115 2.17 -5.95 5.60
C MET A 115 1.16 -5.29 4.66
N TRP A 116 1.52 -4.13 4.11
CA TRP A 116 0.72 -3.48 3.05
C TRP A 116 0.45 -4.40 1.86
N GLN A 117 1.41 -5.25 1.49
CA GLN A 117 1.25 -6.21 0.39
C GLN A 117 0.29 -7.36 0.73
N ASP A 118 0.05 -7.61 2.02
CA ASP A 118 -0.96 -8.57 2.45
C ASP A 118 -2.37 -7.99 2.30
N LEU A 119 -2.53 -6.71 2.62
CA LEU A 119 -3.78 -5.98 2.45
C LEU A 119 -4.14 -5.85 0.97
N ALA A 120 -3.16 -5.61 0.09
CA ALA A 120 -3.35 -5.53 -1.35
C ALA A 120 -3.88 -6.83 -1.98
N ARG A 121 -3.62 -7.97 -1.34
CA ARG A 121 -4.02 -9.30 -1.81
C ARG A 121 -5.25 -9.85 -1.09
N LEU A 122 -5.88 -9.06 -0.22
CA LEU A 122 -7.06 -9.51 0.51
C LEU A 122 -8.21 -9.80 -0.45
N ASN A 123 -8.79 -11.01 -0.31
CA ASN A 123 -9.98 -11.39 -1.04
C ASN A 123 -11.22 -11.28 -0.15
N GLY A 124 -12.33 -10.81 -0.72
CA GLY A 124 -13.61 -10.65 -0.01
C GLY A 124 -13.69 -9.44 0.93
N TRP A 125 -12.72 -8.51 0.86
CA TRP A 125 -12.69 -7.28 1.64
C TRP A 125 -12.48 -6.07 0.73
N ALA A 126 -13.26 -5.02 0.95
CA ALA A 126 -13.10 -3.72 0.33
C ALA A 126 -12.31 -2.79 1.26
N ILE A 127 -11.51 -1.93 0.64
CA ILE A 127 -10.71 -0.91 1.33
C ILE A 127 -11.53 0.38 1.39
N GLY A 128 -11.94 0.75 2.60
CA GLY A 128 -12.70 1.97 2.85
C GLY A 128 -11.83 3.22 2.92
N SER A 129 -12.48 4.37 3.05
CA SER A 129 -11.81 5.67 3.21
C SER A 129 -10.91 5.75 4.44
N ARG A 130 -9.94 6.68 4.38
CA ARG A 130 -9.08 7.03 5.51
C ARG A 130 -9.94 7.42 6.71
N HIS A 131 -9.56 6.90 7.86
CA HIS A 131 -10.20 7.11 9.15
C HIS A 131 -9.16 7.68 10.11
N ARG A 132 -9.56 8.69 10.90
CA ARG A 132 -8.70 9.29 11.91
C ARG A 132 -9.51 9.49 13.18
N ASP A 133 -8.92 9.15 14.31
CA ASP A 133 -9.49 9.35 15.64
C ASP A 133 -8.40 9.75 16.64
N GLN A 134 -8.75 9.75 17.93
CA GLN A 134 -7.85 10.10 19.04
C GLN A 134 -6.64 9.15 19.18
N TYR A 135 -6.68 7.96 18.59
CA TYR A 135 -5.62 6.97 18.65
C TYR A 135 -4.73 6.95 17.39
N GLY A 136 -5.07 7.75 16.37
CA GLY A 136 -4.23 7.96 15.19
C GLY A 136 -4.96 7.75 13.87
N ASP A 137 -4.18 7.45 12.84
CA ASP A 137 -4.66 7.22 11.48
C ASP A 137 -4.93 5.74 11.20
N GLY A 138 -5.84 5.48 10.29
CA GLY A 138 -6.22 4.15 9.85
C GLY A 138 -7.21 4.17 8.69
N PHE A 139 -7.83 3.03 8.44
CA PHE A 139 -8.92 2.88 7.47
C PHE A 139 -9.69 1.60 7.77
N TRP A 140 -10.95 1.55 7.34
CA TRP A 140 -11.79 0.38 7.54
C TRP A 140 -11.66 -0.60 6.38
N LEU A 141 -11.49 -1.88 6.69
CA LEU A 141 -11.82 -2.97 5.77
C LEU A 141 -13.27 -3.35 5.99
N THR A 142 -14.02 -3.54 4.92
CA THR A 142 -15.41 -4.01 4.97
C THR A 142 -15.57 -5.28 4.16
N LYS A 143 -16.30 -6.28 4.67
CA LYS A 143 -16.60 -7.48 3.89
C LYS A 143 -17.39 -7.08 2.66
N VAL A 144 -16.93 -7.53 1.49
CA VAL A 144 -17.71 -7.42 0.25
C VAL A 144 -18.86 -8.42 0.40
N GLN A 145 -20.09 -7.93 0.54
CA GLN A 145 -21.26 -8.81 0.49
C GLN A 145 -21.31 -9.41 -0.91
N GLY A 146 -21.35 -10.74 -1.00
CA GLY A 146 -21.43 -11.43 -2.28
C GLY A 146 -22.66 -10.98 -3.06
N ALA A 147 -22.45 -10.73 -4.35
CA ALA A 147 -23.51 -10.81 -5.36
C ALA A 147 -24.09 -12.23 -5.41
#